data_AF-A0A832QC83-F1
#
_entry.id   AF-A0A832QC83-F1
#
_cell.length_a   1.000
_cell.length_b   1.000
_cell.length_c   1.000
_cell.angle_alpha   90.00
_cell.angle_beta   90.00
_cell.angle_gamma   90.00
#
_symmetry.space_group_name_H-M   'P 1'
#
loop_
_entity.id
_entity.type
_entity.pdbx_description
1 polymer ?
#
loop_
_entity_poly.entity_id
_entity_poly.type
_entity_poly.pdbx_seq_one_letter_code
_entity_poly.pdbx_strand_id
1 'polypeptide(L)'
;MEPTVIITIVILALISILFIVVSLANKKIDKSKKNEMYDKLKELEMGMHSLDGAIRRDTVVKLDNLLSKSLQIYFGNKDLCGDNLKKAGFLFKKKEYNNIWEAHKIRNKVVHDDYEIDASEGIELYNTYKLSVERILK
;
A
#
# COMPACT_ATOMS: atom_id res chain seq x y z
N MET A 1 19.51 -40.68 -25.20
CA MET A 1 20.02 -39.53 -24.42
C MET A 1 21.01 -40.07 -23.41
N GLU A 2 22.20 -39.51 -23.34
CA GLU A 2 23.21 -39.94 -22.36
C GLU A 2 22.66 -39.81 -20.93
N PRO A 3 22.92 -40.77 -20.02
CA PRO A 3 22.47 -40.72 -18.63
C PRO A 3 22.86 -39.41 -17.93
N THR A 4 24.02 -38.86 -18.27
CA THR A 4 24.51 -37.56 -17.79
C THR A 4 23.59 -36.41 -18.19
N VAL A 5 23.09 -36.38 -19.43
CA VAL A 5 22.17 -35.34 -19.91
C VAL A 5 20.83 -35.40 -19.16
N ILE A 6 20.33 -36.61 -18.89
CA ILE A 6 19.10 -36.80 -18.10
C ILE A 6 19.28 -36.23 -16.68
N ILE A 7 20.40 -36.56 -16.04
CA ILE A 7 20.73 -36.07 -14.70
C ILE A 7 20.82 -34.54 -14.67
N THR A 8 21.48 -33.93 -15.66
CA THR A 8 21.60 -32.46 -15.75
C THR A 8 20.24 -31.78 -15.88
N ILE A 9 19.34 -32.31 -16.72
CA ILE A 9 17.98 -31.77 -16.90
C ILE A 9 17.20 -31.85 -15.59
N VAL A 10 17.29 -32.98 -14.87
CA VAL A 10 16.61 -33.17 -13.58
C VAL A 10 17.13 -32.17 -12.54
N ILE A 11 18.43 -31.94 -12.47
CA ILE A 11 19.03 -30.95 -11.56
C ILE A 11 18.51 -29.53 -11.87
N LEU A 12 18.49 -29.13 -13.14
CA LEU A 12 18.00 -27.80 -13.54
C LEU A 12 16.50 -27.62 -13.25
N ALA A 13 15.70 -28.67 -13.43
CA ALA A 13 14.28 -28.66 -13.09
C ALA A 13 14.08 -28.49 -11.58
N LEU A 14 14.84 -29.22 -10.75
CA LEU A 14 14.78 -29.10 -9.29
C LEU A 14 15.20 -27.71 -8.81
N ILE A 15 16.25 -27.13 -9.38
CA ILE A 15 16.68 -25.76 -9.07
C ILE A 15 15.57 -24.75 -9.43
N SER A 16 14.96 -24.91 -10.61
CA SER A 16 13.87 -24.03 -11.06
C SER A 16 12.65 -24.13 -10.13
N ILE A 17 12.28 -25.34 -9.72
CA ILE A 17 11.19 -25.57 -8.75
C ILE A 17 11.53 -24.91 -7.41
N LEU A 18 12.76 -25.02 -6.93
CA LEU A 18 13.20 -24.37 -5.70
C LEU A 18 13.02 -22.85 -5.76
N PHE A 19 13.45 -22.20 -6.85
CA PHE A 19 13.26 -20.76 -7.04
C PHE A 19 11.78 -20.36 -7.08
N ILE A 20 10.92 -21.16 -7.72
CA ILE A 20 9.47 -20.94 -7.74
C ILE A 20 8.87 -21.05 -6.32
N VAL A 21 9.25 -22.07 -5.55
CA VAL A 21 8.75 -22.29 -4.19
C VAL A 21 9.18 -21.15 -3.25
N VAL A 22 10.45 -20.73 -3.30
CA VAL A 22 10.96 -19.61 -2.50
C VAL A 22 10.24 -18.29 -2.87
N SER A 23 10.00 -18.07 -4.15
CA SER A 23 9.24 -16.90 -4.63
C SER A 23 7.80 -16.87 -4.12
N LEU A 24 7.13 -18.03 -4.03
CA LEU A 24 5.77 -18.15 -3.51
C LEU A 24 5.70 -18.00 -1.98
N ALA A 25 6.68 -18.53 -1.25
CA ALA A 25 6.74 -18.43 0.21
C ALA A 25 6.86 -16.99 0.72
N ASN A 26 7.58 -16.13 -0.01
CA ASN A 26 7.80 -14.73 0.36
C ASN A 26 6.58 -13.81 0.15
N LYS A 27 5.47 -14.31 -0.43
CA LYS A 27 4.30 -13.47 -0.76
C LYS A 27 3.30 -13.30 0.39
N LYS A 28 3.41 -14.04 1.49
CA LYS A 28 2.50 -13.85 2.63
C LYS A 28 2.94 -12.64 3.46
N ILE A 29 2.08 -11.63 3.51
CA ILE A 29 2.27 -10.48 4.41
C ILE A 29 2.32 -11.00 5.84
N ASP A 30 3.39 -10.68 6.56
CA ASP A 30 3.54 -11.00 7.97
C ASP A 30 2.37 -10.41 8.77
N LYS A 31 1.68 -11.27 9.54
CA LYS A 31 0.55 -10.90 10.39
C LYS A 31 0.93 -9.78 11.38
N SER A 32 2.16 -9.78 11.87
CA SER A 32 2.67 -8.74 12.77
C SER A 32 2.68 -7.37 12.08
N LYS A 33 3.22 -7.30 10.85
CA LYS A 33 3.24 -6.07 10.04
C LYS A 33 1.84 -5.59 9.71
N LYS A 34 0.92 -6.50 9.35
CA LYS A 34 -0.47 -6.15 9.10
C LYS A 34 -1.12 -5.49 10.32
N ASN A 35 -0.91 -6.03 11.52
CA ASN A 35 -1.43 -5.45 12.75
C ASN A 35 -0.83 -4.07 13.04
N GLU A 36 0.49 -3.92 12.90
CA GLU A 36 1.18 -2.63 13.06
C GLU A 36 0.59 -1.53 12.15
N MET A 37 0.22 -1.89 10.92
CA MET A 37 -0.41 -0.95 9.99
C MET A 37 -1.83 -0.57 10.41
N TYR A 38 -2.61 -1.50 10.96
CA TYR A 38 -3.94 -1.19 11.48
C TYR A 38 -3.88 -0.32 12.74
N ASP A 39 -2.92 -0.57 13.62
CA ASP A 39 -2.72 0.26 14.81
C ASP A 39 -2.37 1.69 14.41
N LYS A 40 -1.43 1.85 13.45
CA LYS A 40 -1.11 3.17 12.88
C LYS A 40 -2.31 3.85 12.23
N LEU A 41 -3.13 3.11 11.49
CA LEU A 41 -4.34 3.66 10.88
C LEU A 41 -5.29 4.22 11.95
N LYS A 42 -5.49 3.49 13.04
CA LYS A 42 -6.34 3.89 14.16
C LYS A 42 -5.79 5.10 14.90
N GLU A 43 -4.48 5.18 15.09
CA GLU A 43 -3.82 6.35 15.70
C GLU A 43 -4.06 7.63 14.87
N LEU A 44 -4.01 7.52 13.54
CA LEU A 44 -4.20 8.64 12.62
C LEU A 44 -5.65 9.13 12.55
N GLU A 45 -6.63 8.32 12.94
CA GLU A 45 -8.04 8.74 13.01
C GLU A 45 -8.21 9.98 13.90
N MET A 46 -7.57 9.97 15.07
CA MET A 46 -7.65 11.10 16.02
C MET A 46 -7.08 12.39 15.43
N GLY A 47 -6.01 12.29 14.64
CA GLY A 47 -5.39 13.44 13.97
C GLY A 47 -6.32 14.12 12.97
N MET A 48 -7.16 13.33 12.27
CA MET A 48 -8.14 13.87 11.33
C MET A 48 -9.33 14.57 12.01
N HIS A 49 -9.63 14.20 13.26
CA HIS A 49 -10.66 14.85 14.08
C HIS A 49 -10.15 16.06 14.87
N SER A 50 -8.86 16.40 14.76
CA SER A 50 -8.30 17.57 15.43
C SER A 50 -8.98 18.86 14.97
N LEU A 51 -9.15 19.82 15.88
CA LEU A 51 -9.56 21.18 15.54
C LEU A 51 -8.44 21.99 14.88
N ASP A 52 -7.19 21.56 15.06
CA ASP A 52 -6.01 22.19 14.46
C ASP A 52 -5.79 21.69 13.01
N GLY A 53 -5.84 22.62 12.06
CA GLY A 53 -5.59 22.35 10.64
C GLY A 53 -4.18 21.85 10.35
N ALA A 54 -3.17 22.29 11.11
CA ALA A 54 -1.81 21.80 10.94
C ALA A 54 -1.70 20.31 11.27
N ILE A 55 -2.37 19.86 12.33
CA ILE A 55 -2.46 18.45 12.72
C ILE A 55 -3.17 17.64 11.62
N ARG A 56 -4.28 18.15 11.06
CA ARG A 56 -4.99 17.46 9.97
C ARG A 56 -4.11 17.32 8.72
N ARG A 57 -3.39 18.36 8.31
CA ARG A 57 -2.44 18.33 7.18
C ARG A 57 -1.36 17.28 7.37
N ASP A 58 -0.67 17.30 8.51
CA ASP A 58 0.35 16.31 8.84
C ASP A 58 -0.22 14.88 8.85
N THR A 59 -1.44 14.72 9.35
CA THR A 59 -2.14 13.42 9.36
C THR A 59 -2.45 12.92 7.96
N VAL A 60 -2.85 13.78 7.01
CA VAL A 60 -3.04 13.40 5.60
C VAL A 60 -1.74 12.89 4.97
N VAL A 61 -0.61 13.55 5.24
CA VAL A 61 0.70 13.09 4.76
C VAL A 61 1.06 11.72 5.34
N LYS A 62 0.79 11.51 6.64
CA LYS A 62 1.02 10.22 7.30
C LYS A 62 0.10 9.11 6.77
N LEU A 63 -1.15 9.41 6.44
CA LEU A 63 -2.09 8.47 5.83
C LEU A 63 -1.63 8.04 4.42
N ASP A 64 -1.17 8.97 3.58
CA ASP A 64 -0.62 8.62 2.25
C ASP A 64 0.67 7.80 2.38
N ASN A 65 1.52 8.11 3.36
CA ASN A 65 2.70 7.29 3.65
C ASN A 65 2.31 5.86 4.08
N LEU A 66 1.23 5.71 4.86
CA LEU A 66 0.71 4.41 5.24
C LEU A 66 0.19 3.64 4.01
N LEU A 67 -0.57 4.29 3.14
CA LEU A 67 -1.01 3.73 1.85
C LEU A 67 0.18 3.29 1.00
N SER A 68 1.20 4.13 0.86
CA SER A 68 2.42 3.82 0.12
C SER A 68 3.09 2.56 0.65
N LYS A 69 3.21 2.44 1.98
CA LYS A 69 3.76 1.23 2.62
C LYS A 69 2.89 0.01 2.36
N SER A 70 1.56 0.14 2.40
CA SER A 70 0.64 -0.97 2.13
C SER A 70 0.83 -1.49 0.71
N LEU A 71 0.94 -0.58 -0.26
CA LEU A 71 1.16 -0.93 -1.66
C LEU A 71 2.55 -1.55 -1.90
N GLN A 72 3.59 -1.00 -1.28
CA GLN A 72 4.95 -1.57 -1.35
C GLN A 72 5.01 -2.99 -0.79
N ILE A 73 4.30 -3.24 0.31
CA ILE A 73 4.15 -4.59 0.88
C ILE A 73 3.41 -5.50 -0.08
N TYR A 74 2.29 -5.04 -0.65
CA TYR A 74 1.49 -5.82 -1.59
C TYR A 74 2.25 -6.21 -2.87
N PHE A 75 2.98 -5.26 -3.45
CA PHE A 75 3.74 -5.48 -4.68
C PHE A 75 5.16 -6.01 -4.45
N GLY A 76 5.62 -6.06 -3.20
CA GLY A 76 6.99 -6.48 -2.86
C GLY A 76 8.07 -5.56 -3.46
N ASN A 77 7.82 -4.26 -3.52
CA ASN A 77 8.72 -3.28 -4.14
C ASN A 77 9.02 -2.08 -3.23
N LYS A 78 9.76 -1.10 -3.75
CA LYS A 78 10.06 0.18 -3.09
C LYS A 78 9.64 1.39 -3.92
N ASP A 79 8.69 1.18 -4.83
CA ASP A 79 8.24 2.21 -5.75
C ASP A 79 7.47 3.30 -5.00
N LEU A 80 7.37 4.49 -5.61
CA LEU A 80 6.61 5.61 -5.06
C LEU A 80 5.11 5.30 -5.01
N CYS A 81 4.39 5.96 -4.11
CA CYS A 81 2.94 5.79 -3.93
C CYS A 81 2.18 5.90 -5.25
N GLY A 82 2.42 6.97 -6.03
CA GLY A 82 1.77 7.20 -7.32
C GLY A 82 2.06 6.11 -8.37
N ASP A 83 3.28 5.56 -8.39
CA ASP A 83 3.64 4.50 -9.34
C ASP A 83 3.00 3.17 -8.98
N ASN A 84 2.93 2.87 -7.68
CA ASN A 84 2.18 1.72 -7.20
C ASN A 84 0.67 1.88 -7.37
N LEU A 85 0.13 3.08 -7.21
CA LEU A 85 -1.29 3.34 -7.46
C LEU A 85 -1.65 3.06 -8.92
N LYS A 86 -0.84 3.50 -9.89
CA LYS A 86 -1.07 3.18 -11.33
C LYS A 86 -1.19 1.66 -11.57
N LYS A 87 -0.44 0.85 -10.83
CA LYS A 87 -0.48 -0.62 -10.90
C LYS A 87 -1.68 -1.21 -10.15
N ALA A 88 -2.14 -0.55 -9.08
CA ALA A 88 -3.16 -1.05 -8.16
C ALA A 88 -4.61 -0.94 -8.67
N GLY A 89 -4.84 -0.44 -9.88
CA GLY A 89 -6.20 -0.25 -10.42
C GLY A 89 -7.07 -1.51 -10.38
N PHE A 90 -6.48 -2.70 -10.53
CA PHE A 90 -7.21 -3.98 -10.47
C PHE A 90 -7.66 -4.38 -9.05
N LEU A 91 -7.13 -3.75 -7.99
CA LEU A 91 -7.52 -4.02 -6.60
C LEU A 91 -8.82 -3.31 -6.20
N PHE A 92 -9.23 -2.32 -6.99
CA PHE A 92 -10.29 -1.38 -6.62
C PHE A 92 -11.37 -1.32 -7.69
N LYS A 93 -12.61 -1.03 -7.28
CA LYS A 93 -13.62 -0.60 -8.24
C LYS A 93 -13.24 0.78 -8.77
N LYS A 94 -13.66 1.11 -9.99
CA LYS A 94 -13.36 2.40 -10.65
C LYS A 94 -13.59 3.62 -9.74
N LYS A 95 -14.70 3.65 -9.00
CA LYS A 95 -15.00 4.75 -8.06
C LYS A 95 -13.97 4.83 -6.92
N GLU A 96 -13.67 3.70 -6.30
CA GLU A 96 -12.72 3.63 -5.18
C GLU A 96 -11.31 4.01 -5.64
N TYR A 97 -10.88 3.50 -6.80
CA TYR A 97 -9.61 3.87 -7.41
C TYR A 97 -9.48 5.38 -7.62
N ASN A 98 -10.52 6.00 -8.19
CA ASN A 98 -10.56 7.44 -8.40
C ASN A 98 -10.48 8.18 -7.06
N ASN A 99 -11.24 7.78 -6.05
CA ASN A 99 -11.22 8.42 -4.73
C ASN A 99 -9.81 8.40 -4.11
N ILE A 100 -9.09 7.29 -4.21
CA ILE A 100 -7.72 7.16 -3.70
C ILE A 100 -6.76 8.05 -4.49
N TRP A 101 -6.93 8.09 -5.80
CA TRP A 101 -6.12 8.96 -6.66
C TRP A 101 -6.33 10.44 -6.35
N GLU A 102 -7.58 10.85 -6.11
CA GLU A 102 -7.90 12.21 -5.65
C GLU A 102 -7.29 12.49 -4.28
N ALA A 103 -7.39 11.55 -3.33
CA ALA A 103 -6.77 11.70 -2.01
C ALA A 103 -5.25 11.88 -2.09
N HIS A 104 -4.57 11.11 -2.96
CA HIS A 104 -3.14 11.25 -3.21
C HIS A 104 -2.79 12.63 -3.79
N LYS A 105 -3.61 13.16 -4.71
CA LYS A 105 -3.43 14.53 -5.23
C LYS A 105 -3.67 15.58 -4.16
N ILE A 106 -4.66 15.41 -3.28
CA ILE A 106 -4.89 16.33 -2.15
C ILE A 106 -3.66 16.36 -1.25
N ARG A 107 -3.05 15.20 -0.96
CA ARG A 107 -1.78 15.16 -0.22
C ARG A 107 -0.69 15.98 -0.90
N ASN A 108 -0.57 15.90 -2.22
CA ASN A 108 0.43 16.69 -2.95
C ASN A 108 0.18 18.20 -2.79
N LYS A 109 -1.09 18.64 -2.86
CA LYS A 109 -1.46 20.04 -2.59
C LYS A 109 -1.15 20.45 -1.15
N VAL A 110 -1.39 19.58 -0.17
CA VAL A 110 -1.03 19.85 1.24
C VAL A 110 0.47 20.09 1.40
N VAL A 111 1.31 19.36 0.66
CA VAL A 111 2.77 19.48 0.75
C VAL A 111 3.32 20.65 -0.06
N HIS A 112 2.73 20.97 -1.22
CA HIS A 112 3.30 21.93 -2.17
C HIS A 112 2.58 23.27 -2.24
N ASP A 113 1.29 23.30 -1.92
CA ASP A 113 0.41 24.46 -2.14
C ASP A 113 -0.17 25.00 -0.82
N ASP A 114 0.39 24.62 0.33
CA ASP A 114 -0.08 24.96 1.69
C ASP A 114 -1.58 24.69 1.93
N TYR A 115 -2.16 23.75 1.18
CA TYR A 115 -3.58 23.47 1.18
C TYR A 115 -4.09 23.11 2.58
N GLU A 116 -5.13 23.82 3.03
CA GLU A 116 -5.78 23.55 4.31
C GLU A 116 -6.83 22.46 4.17
N ILE A 117 -6.85 21.57 5.16
CA ILE A 117 -7.83 20.49 5.25
C ILE A 117 -8.88 20.91 6.27
N ASP A 118 -10.14 21.01 5.85
CA ASP A 118 -11.25 21.18 6.79
C ASP A 118 -11.62 19.85 7.47
N ALA A 119 -12.43 19.92 8.53
CA ALA A 119 -12.79 18.72 9.29
C ALA A 119 -13.61 17.71 8.49
N SER A 120 -14.48 18.17 7.58
CA SER A 120 -15.33 17.29 6.77
C SER A 120 -14.52 16.58 5.70
N GLU A 121 -13.68 17.31 4.96
CA GLU A 121 -12.74 16.76 3.99
C GLU A 121 -11.78 15.80 4.66
N GLY A 122 -11.32 16.13 5.86
CA GLY A 122 -10.45 15.27 6.64
C GLY A 122 -11.06 13.90 6.96
N ILE A 123 -12.33 13.86 7.33
CA ILE A 123 -13.06 12.61 7.58
C ILE A 123 -13.22 11.80 6.29
N GLU A 124 -13.53 12.45 5.17
CA GLU A 124 -13.66 11.78 3.87
C GLU A 124 -12.33 11.17 3.40
N LEU A 125 -11.23 11.90 3.59
CA LEU A 125 -9.88 11.42 3.31
C LEU A 125 -9.54 10.22 4.19
N TYR A 126 -9.78 10.29 5.50
CA TYR A 126 -9.55 9.17 6.41
C TYR A 126 -10.28 7.92 5.96
N ASN A 127 -11.58 8.04 5.67
CA ASN A 127 -12.40 6.91 5.22
C ASN A 127 -11.88 6.32 3.91
N THR A 128 -11.44 7.18 2.98
CA THR A 128 -10.84 6.74 1.72
C THR A 128 -9.55 5.96 1.95
N TYR A 129 -8.61 6.49 2.76
CA TYR A 129 -7.37 5.79 3.08
C TYR A 129 -7.62 4.48 3.84
N LYS A 130 -8.52 4.49 4.82
CA LYS A 130 -8.88 3.32 5.63
C LYS A 130 -9.38 2.16 4.76
N LEU A 131 -10.39 2.41 3.93
CA LEU A 131 -10.96 1.39 3.03
C LEU A 131 -9.89 0.81 2.09
N SER A 132 -8.94 1.65 1.69
CA SER A 132 -7.89 1.29 0.73
C SER A 132 -6.82 0.43 1.37
N VAL A 133 -6.31 0.86 2.53
CA VAL A 133 -5.35 0.10 3.33
C VAL A 133 -5.94 -1.25 3.73
N GLU A 134 -7.19 -1.27 4.21
CA GLU A 134 -7.90 -2.51 4.55
C GLU A 134 -8.02 -3.46 3.35
N ARG A 135 -8.26 -2.93 2.15
CA ARG A 135 -8.36 -3.76 0.94
C ARG A 135 -7.02 -4.29 0.46
N ILE A 136 -5.97 -3.49 0.54
CA ILE A 136 -4.62 -3.91 0.13
C ILE A 136 -4.08 -4.98 1.08
N LEU A 137 -4.36 -4.85 2.38
CA LEU A 137 -3.86 -5.76 3.41
C LEU A 137 -4.73 -7.00 3.63
N LYS A 138 -5.88 -7.15 2.94
CA LYS A 138 -6.80 -8.29 3.09
C LYS A 138 -6.09 -9.60 2.81
#